data_AF-B3E9S7-F1
#
_entry.id   AF-B3E9S7-F1
#
_cell.length_a   1.000
_cell.length_b   1.000
_cell.length_c   1.000
_cell.angle_alpha   90.00
_cell.angle_beta   90.00
_cell.angle_gamma   90.00
#
_symmetry.space_group_name_H-M   'P 1'
#
loop_
_entity.id
_entity.type
_entity.pdbx_description
1 polymer ?
#
loop_
_entity_poly.entity_id
_entity_poly.type
_entity_poly.pdbx_seq_one_letter_code
_entity_poly.pdbx_strand_id
1 'polypeptide(L)'
;MILLRFSLLPLLSLLLIAALLSTGCWAMDPRFELDPAQVQKKSIHTDGPKKPARRASRRSAKTQRGVLALHKHAVEKEQPGSVLQLAAAGSPAAPDQQQIRVFWDKLVPAGMSAPQPLIFKSEVFDLAIDPTRYPLLKAADGRTLLLDTGGTLPPLVRTLIQEKDPGIRIITASPADGRRFLGELLASGGFYSVEEQPVMTFGKDPQLKVRSDFKVEQSAESVMRNEVMLISAARQGYPLRLTEYLKGQGVKLLEPFAEQSASPVPLRHRVVRTASHDPAQVIDLLLETLAAPAERNKRVELFKTAESGIGLSVAAERYFERGGRRYVVARFTGDPITYTLFRLLETKGYRVVILEPHDSFNTVASKLLSRMDLPSRYSTHQLMTGPGGQYSFEMSGFMLENTASDGGSVMLTDRPIESAMRELLYDHGYQVQER
;
A
#
# COMPACT_ATOMS: atom_id res chain seq x y z
N MET A 1 40.37 -48.66 -36.34
CA MET A 1 39.79 -49.79 -37.11
C MET A 1 38.83 -50.53 -36.18
N ILE A 2 37.51 -50.31 -36.32
CA ILE A 2 36.52 -51.24 -36.93
C ILE A 2 36.10 -52.29 -35.86
N LEU A 3 34.88 -52.41 -35.31
CA LEU A 3 33.46 -52.16 -35.69
C LEU A 3 32.65 -51.86 -34.40
N LEU A 4 31.68 -50.93 -34.29
CA LEU A 4 30.36 -50.78 -34.95
C LEU A 4 29.40 -51.97 -34.76
N ARG A 5 28.28 -51.78 -34.03
CA ARG A 5 26.92 -52.03 -34.56
C ARG A 5 25.80 -51.46 -33.67
N PHE A 6 24.91 -50.80 -34.39
CA PHE A 6 23.66 -50.13 -34.04
C PHE A 6 22.49 -51.11 -33.83
N SER A 7 21.34 -50.52 -33.44
CA SER A 7 19.94 -50.96 -33.59
C SER A 7 19.34 -51.65 -32.33
N LEU A 8 18.12 -51.39 -31.83
CA LEU A 8 16.90 -50.75 -32.34
C LEU A 8 15.99 -50.38 -31.14
N LEU A 9 15.30 -49.23 -31.20
CA LEU A 9 14.08 -48.90 -30.43
C LEU A 9 12.87 -49.66 -31.03
N PRO A 10 11.79 -49.98 -30.28
CA PRO A 10 10.67 -49.03 -30.17
C PRO A 10 9.79 -49.09 -28.89
N LEU A 11 9.04 -48.00 -28.69
CA LEU A 11 7.69 -47.85 -28.11
C LEU A 11 7.20 -48.84 -27.01
N LEU A 12 6.95 -48.33 -25.79
CA LEU A 12 5.62 -48.41 -25.14
C LEU A 12 5.50 -47.47 -23.91
N SER A 13 4.38 -46.73 -23.87
CA SER A 13 3.69 -46.06 -22.73
C SER A 13 4.50 -45.07 -21.88
N LEU A 14 4.31 -43.73 -21.90
CA LEU A 14 3.09 -42.91 -22.08
C LEU A 14 2.00 -43.22 -21.04
N LEU A 15 2.25 -42.88 -19.77
CA LEU A 15 1.23 -42.67 -18.72
C LEU A 15 1.88 -42.18 -17.41
N LEU A 16 2.36 -40.93 -17.37
CA LEU A 16 2.61 -40.25 -16.09
C LEU A 16 2.69 -38.71 -16.24
N ILE A 17 1.81 -38.14 -17.08
CA ILE A 17 1.56 -36.69 -17.13
C ILE A 17 0.05 -36.51 -17.38
N ALA A 18 -0.76 -36.66 -16.33
CA ALA A 18 -2.15 -36.16 -16.27
C ALA A 18 -2.80 -36.52 -14.92
N ALA A 19 -2.29 -35.99 -13.80
CA ALA A 19 -3.04 -35.88 -12.55
C ALA A 19 -2.23 -35.05 -11.56
N LEU A 20 -2.46 -33.73 -11.55
CA LEU A 20 -2.36 -32.81 -10.40
C LEU A 20 -2.58 -31.37 -10.91
N LEU A 21 -3.68 -31.18 -11.63
CA LEU A 21 -4.39 -29.91 -11.72
C LEU A 21 -5.74 -30.16 -11.06
N SER A 22 -5.84 -29.82 -9.77
CA SER A 22 -7.11 -29.76 -9.06
C SER A 22 -7.39 -28.31 -8.71
N THR A 23 -8.27 -27.73 -9.51
CA THR A 23 -9.08 -26.57 -9.15
C THR A 23 -9.98 -26.94 -7.98
N GLY A 24 -9.86 -26.21 -6.87
CA GLY A 24 -10.76 -26.28 -5.72
C GLY A 24 -11.43 -24.94 -5.49
N CYS A 25 -12.66 -24.82 -5.97
CA CYS A 25 -13.62 -23.76 -5.65
C CYS A 25 -14.18 -23.95 -4.22
N TRP A 26 -14.45 -22.83 -3.55
CA TRP A 26 -15.53 -22.58 -2.59
C TRP A 26 -15.63 -23.50 -1.36
N ALA A 27 -15.12 -22.99 -0.23
CA ALA A 27 -15.59 -23.37 1.10
C ALA A 27 -16.84 -22.54 1.44
N MET A 28 -18.01 -23.19 1.48
CA MET A 28 -19.25 -22.70 2.07
C MET A 28 -19.60 -23.57 3.29
N ASP A 29 -20.06 -22.89 4.33
CA ASP A 29 -20.33 -23.37 5.70
C ASP A 29 -21.49 -24.39 5.75
N PRO A 30 -21.34 -25.57 6.40
CA PRO A 30 -22.38 -26.58 6.53
C PRO A 30 -23.36 -26.21 7.67
N ARG A 31 -24.26 -25.28 7.38
CA ARG A 31 -25.49 -25.08 8.13
C ARG A 31 -26.60 -24.85 7.14
N PHE A 32 -27.26 -25.90 6.64
CA PHE A 32 -28.64 -25.93 6.14
C PHE A 32 -28.88 -27.31 5.48
N GLU A 33 -29.02 -28.35 6.31
CA GLU A 33 -29.69 -29.58 5.88
C GLU A 33 -31.21 -29.32 5.91
N LEU A 34 -31.81 -29.27 4.73
CA LEU A 34 -33.26 -29.21 4.55
C LEU A 34 -33.83 -30.62 4.60
N ASP A 35 -34.66 -30.86 5.61
CA ASP A 35 -35.39 -32.11 5.84
C ASP A 35 -36.45 -32.34 4.73
N PRO A 36 -36.37 -33.44 3.96
CA PRO A 36 -37.27 -33.71 2.83
C PRO A 36 -38.72 -34.04 3.22
N ALA A 37 -39.10 -33.96 4.50
CA ALA A 37 -40.48 -34.10 4.96
C ALA A 37 -41.36 -32.84 4.79
N GLN A 38 -40.82 -31.70 4.35
CA GLN A 38 -41.56 -30.42 4.31
C GLN A 38 -41.82 -29.83 2.92
N VAL A 39 -42.05 -30.67 1.90
CA VAL A 39 -42.54 -30.20 0.59
C VAL A 39 -43.79 -30.98 0.17
N GLN A 40 -44.97 -30.43 0.45
CA GLN A 40 -46.19 -30.83 -0.24
C GLN A 40 -47.01 -29.62 -0.74
N LYS A 41 -47.49 -29.80 -1.97
CA LYS A 41 -48.15 -28.86 -2.87
C LYS A 41 -49.51 -28.36 -2.36
N LYS A 42 -49.83 -27.11 -2.73
CA LYS A 42 -51.18 -26.52 -2.77
C LYS A 42 -52.15 -27.33 -3.65
N SER A 43 -53.37 -27.55 -3.17
CA SER A 43 -54.58 -27.62 -4.01
C SER A 43 -55.80 -27.07 -3.26
N ILE A 44 -56.76 -26.58 -4.05
CA ILE A 44 -57.91 -25.72 -3.73
C ILE A 44 -59.14 -26.55 -3.29
N HIS A 45 -60.08 -25.89 -2.55
CA HIS A 45 -61.51 -26.16 -2.20
C HIS A 45 -62.21 -27.45 -2.71
N THR A 46 -63.19 -28.12 -2.03
CA THR A 46 -64.48 -27.64 -1.44
C THR A 46 -65.20 -28.79 -0.67
N ASP A 47 -66.11 -28.42 0.24
CA ASP A 47 -67.31 -29.12 0.80
C ASP A 47 -67.24 -30.36 1.74
N GLY A 48 -68.01 -30.28 2.85
CA GLY A 48 -68.13 -31.26 3.97
C GLY A 48 -69.13 -32.41 3.74
N PRO A 49 -69.91 -32.92 4.73
CA PRO A 49 -69.87 -32.78 6.20
C PRO A 49 -70.09 -34.13 6.99
N LYS A 50 -70.15 -34.03 8.34
CA LYS A 50 -70.86 -34.89 9.34
C LYS A 50 -70.26 -36.23 9.88
N LYS A 51 -69.86 -36.18 11.18
CA LYS A 51 -70.33 -36.96 12.38
C LYS A 51 -70.21 -38.52 12.42
N PRO A 52 -70.39 -39.19 13.60
CA PRO A 52 -69.96 -38.92 14.99
C PRO A 52 -69.53 -40.21 15.79
N ALA A 53 -69.39 -40.06 17.13
CA ALA A 53 -69.60 -41.06 18.23
C ALA A 53 -68.33 -41.62 18.92
N ARG A 54 -68.06 -41.21 20.19
CA ARG A 54 -68.30 -41.92 21.50
C ARG A 54 -67.26 -43.03 21.77
N ARG A 55 -66.63 -43.23 22.94
CA ARG A 55 -67.04 -43.00 24.35
C ARG A 55 -65.85 -43.28 25.31
N ALA A 56 -65.79 -42.55 26.45
CA ALA A 56 -65.41 -42.97 27.82
C ALA A 56 -63.94 -43.43 28.12
N SER A 57 -63.31 -43.21 29.30
CA SER A 57 -63.72 -42.69 30.62
C SER A 57 -62.51 -42.54 31.58
N ARG A 58 -62.47 -41.43 32.37
CA ARG A 58 -62.00 -41.24 33.79
C ARG A 58 -60.53 -41.54 34.15
N ARG A 59 -59.83 -40.88 35.09
CA ARG A 59 -59.98 -39.80 36.12
C ARG A 59 -58.51 -39.52 36.59
N SER A 60 -58.02 -38.35 37.01
CA SER A 60 -58.37 -37.63 38.26
C SER A 60 -57.47 -36.39 38.49
N ALA A 61 -58.11 -35.27 38.88
CA ALA A 61 -57.75 -34.19 39.84
C ALA A 61 -56.48 -33.32 39.63
N LYS A 62 -56.42 -32.02 39.99
CA LYS A 62 -57.35 -30.93 40.42
C LYS A 62 -56.48 -29.63 40.35
N THR A 63 -56.85 -28.55 39.65
CA THR A 63 -57.78 -27.44 40.02
C THR A 63 -57.09 -26.35 40.88
N GLN A 64 -56.69 -25.21 40.29
CA GLN A 64 -57.39 -23.88 40.21
C GLN A 64 -57.29 -23.05 41.51
N ARG A 65 -57.42 -21.72 41.60
CA ARG A 65 -57.75 -20.54 40.74
C ARG A 65 -57.37 -19.33 41.62
N GLY A 66 -57.04 -18.16 41.09
CA GLY A 66 -58.01 -17.11 40.74
C GLY A 66 -57.53 -15.76 41.32
N VAL A 67 -57.38 -14.73 40.49
CA VAL A 67 -58.32 -13.62 40.20
C VAL A 67 -57.95 -12.34 40.97
N LEU A 68 -57.84 -11.26 40.20
CA LEU A 68 -57.57 -9.87 40.58
C LEU A 68 -58.67 -9.23 41.45
N ALA A 69 -58.27 -8.26 42.28
CA ALA A 69 -59.06 -7.07 42.57
C ALA A 69 -58.16 -5.89 43.00
N LEU A 70 -58.39 -4.73 42.37
CA LEU A 70 -57.82 -3.40 42.66
C LEU A 70 -58.39 -2.85 43.98
N HIS A 71 -57.62 -2.06 44.75
CA HIS A 71 -58.08 -0.83 45.45
C HIS A 71 -56.90 0.08 45.86
N LYS A 72 -57.22 1.38 45.98
CA LYS A 72 -56.42 2.62 46.04
C LYS A 72 -55.53 2.85 47.29
N HIS A 73 -54.46 3.66 47.06
CA HIS A 73 -53.84 4.76 47.85
C HIS A 73 -53.71 4.63 49.39
N ALA A 74 -52.65 5.06 50.08
CA ALA A 74 -51.74 6.19 49.89
C ALA A 74 -50.52 6.10 50.85
N VAL A 75 -49.50 6.96 50.63
CA VAL A 75 -48.49 7.46 51.63
C VAL A 75 -47.40 6.40 51.99
N GLU A 76 -46.08 6.60 51.94
CA GLU A 76 -45.17 7.74 51.87
C GLU A 76 -43.76 7.21 51.48
N LYS A 77 -42.94 8.10 50.91
CA LYS A 77 -41.46 8.20 51.01
C LYS A 77 -40.52 7.17 50.33
N GLU A 78 -39.57 7.81 49.63
CA GLU A 78 -38.19 7.43 49.29
C GLU A 78 -37.92 6.75 47.93
N GLN A 79 -37.38 7.58 47.03
CA GLN A 79 -36.60 7.17 45.86
C GLN A 79 -35.33 6.42 46.30
N PRO A 80 -34.85 5.49 45.45
CA PRO A 80 -33.54 5.73 44.88
C PRO A 80 -33.58 5.69 43.36
N GLY A 81 -32.87 6.66 42.76
CA GLY A 81 -32.73 6.80 41.32
C GLY A 81 -31.98 5.64 40.70
N SER A 82 -32.46 5.22 39.54
CA SER A 82 -31.66 4.51 38.56
C SER A 82 -31.65 5.35 37.29
N VAL A 83 -30.62 6.19 37.17
CA VAL A 83 -30.30 6.89 35.93
C VAL A 83 -29.63 5.86 35.03
N LEU A 84 -30.39 5.38 34.04
CA LEU A 84 -29.83 4.69 32.89
C LEU A 84 -29.04 5.71 32.06
N GLN A 85 -27.76 5.87 32.39
CA GLN A 85 -26.78 6.50 31.50
C GLN A 85 -26.51 5.53 30.35
N LEU A 86 -27.19 5.78 29.23
CA LEU A 86 -26.83 5.21 27.95
C LEU A 86 -25.50 5.85 27.55
N ALA A 87 -24.40 5.14 27.76
CA ALA A 87 -23.10 5.53 27.23
C ALA A 87 -23.25 5.63 25.71
N ALA A 88 -23.20 6.86 25.19
CA ALA A 88 -23.07 7.10 23.77
C ALA A 88 -21.76 6.43 23.32
N ALA A 89 -21.87 5.33 22.58
CA ALA A 89 -20.79 4.85 21.77
C ALA A 89 -20.37 6.02 20.86
N GLY A 90 -19.19 6.57 21.10
CA GLY A 90 -18.61 7.60 20.26
C GLY A 90 -18.54 7.07 18.84
N SER A 91 -19.43 7.56 17.98
CA SER A 91 -19.23 7.45 16.54
C SER A 91 -17.94 8.19 16.22
N PRO A 92 -17.03 7.64 15.39
CA PRO A 92 -15.85 8.39 14.95
C PRO A 92 -16.33 9.71 14.35
N ALA A 93 -15.80 10.82 14.88
CA ALA A 93 -16.25 12.16 14.54
C ALA A 93 -16.34 12.30 13.00
N ALA A 94 -17.54 12.60 12.51
CA ALA A 94 -17.70 13.05 11.15
C ALA A 94 -16.80 14.29 10.97
N PRO A 95 -16.06 14.41 9.87
CA PRO A 95 -15.25 15.60 9.61
C PRO A 95 -16.11 16.85 9.75
N ASP A 96 -15.60 17.83 10.51
CA ASP A 96 -16.33 19.07 10.77
C ASP A 96 -16.67 19.73 9.43
N GLN A 97 -17.91 20.21 9.28
CA GLN A 97 -18.36 20.91 8.08
C GLN A 97 -17.41 22.07 7.68
N GLN A 98 -16.71 22.64 8.65
CA GLN A 98 -15.68 23.65 8.45
C GLN A 98 -14.43 23.10 7.73
N GLN A 99 -14.00 21.88 8.04
CA GLN A 99 -12.87 21.22 7.37
C GLN A 99 -13.17 20.97 5.89
N ILE A 100 -14.41 20.57 5.57
CA ILE A 100 -14.87 20.38 4.19
C ILE A 100 -14.89 21.72 3.42
N ARG A 101 -15.34 22.82 4.05
CA ARG A 101 -15.29 24.15 3.44
C ARG A 101 -13.86 24.60 3.16
N VAL A 102 -12.96 24.50 4.14
CA VAL A 102 -11.54 24.86 3.98
C VAL A 102 -10.87 24.04 2.89
N PHE A 103 -11.19 22.75 2.81
CA PHE A 103 -10.73 21.88 1.71
C PHE A 103 -11.26 22.37 0.36
N TRP A 104 -12.56 22.66 0.27
CA TRP A 104 -13.18 23.09 -0.98
C TRP A 104 -12.62 24.43 -1.47
N ASP A 105 -12.39 25.38 -0.56
CA ASP A 105 -11.80 26.69 -0.89
C ASP A 105 -10.37 26.57 -1.42
N LYS A 106 -9.62 25.52 -1.01
CA LYS A 106 -8.29 25.24 -1.59
C LYS A 106 -8.38 24.68 -3.01
N LEU A 107 -9.43 23.92 -3.30
CA LEU A 107 -9.67 23.27 -4.60
C LEU A 107 -10.29 24.24 -5.62
N VAL A 108 -11.17 25.13 -5.16
CA VAL A 108 -11.82 26.19 -5.92
C VAL A 108 -11.64 27.50 -5.16
N PRO A 109 -10.52 28.22 -5.38
CA PRO A 109 -10.25 29.48 -4.70
C PRO A 109 -11.38 30.48 -4.95
N ALA A 110 -12.01 30.95 -3.88
CA ALA A 110 -13.13 31.85 -3.94
C ALA A 110 -12.73 33.22 -4.54
N GLY A 111 -12.84 33.34 -5.86
CA GLY A 111 -13.01 34.62 -6.55
C GLY A 111 -14.47 35.10 -6.54
N MET A 112 -15.39 34.37 -5.88
CA MET A 112 -16.82 34.61 -5.95
C MET A 112 -17.45 34.48 -4.56
N SER A 113 -18.24 35.50 -4.19
CA SER A 113 -18.92 35.70 -2.91
C SER A 113 -19.38 34.43 -2.19
N ALA A 114 -19.26 34.47 -0.86
CA ALA A 114 -19.90 33.51 0.04
C ALA A 114 -21.36 33.27 -0.40
N PRO A 115 -21.79 32.00 -0.52
CA PRO A 115 -23.13 31.70 -1.01
C PRO A 115 -24.17 32.32 -0.08
N GLN A 116 -25.02 33.17 -0.65
CA GLN A 116 -26.15 33.77 0.06
C GLN A 116 -27.11 32.66 0.52
N PRO A 117 -27.79 32.84 1.66
CA PRO A 117 -28.81 31.88 2.11
C PRO A 117 -29.87 31.71 1.02
N LEU A 118 -30.19 30.45 0.69
CA LEU A 118 -31.20 30.13 -0.30
C LEU A 118 -32.59 30.40 0.28
N ILE A 119 -33.24 31.43 -0.24
CA ILE A 119 -34.62 31.79 0.10
C ILE A 119 -35.41 31.82 -1.21
N PHE A 120 -36.32 30.86 -1.37
CA PHE A 120 -37.27 30.82 -2.47
C PHE A 120 -38.62 31.36 -1.98
N LYS A 121 -39.02 32.51 -2.50
CA LYS A 121 -40.37 33.06 -2.27
C LYS A 121 -41.21 32.86 -3.52
N SER A 122 -42.42 32.35 -3.34
CA SER A 122 -43.42 32.21 -4.38
C SER A 122 -44.80 32.58 -3.84
N GLU A 123 -45.77 32.78 -4.73
CA GLU A 123 -47.16 33.08 -4.31
C GLU A 123 -47.81 31.95 -3.49
N VAL A 124 -47.24 30.74 -3.54
CA VAL A 124 -47.84 29.53 -2.95
C VAL A 124 -47.03 29.01 -1.75
N PHE A 125 -45.74 29.33 -1.66
CA PHE A 125 -44.86 28.87 -0.58
C PHE A 125 -43.63 29.77 -0.41
N ASP A 126 -43.10 29.78 0.83
CA ASP A 126 -41.80 30.32 1.19
C ASP A 126 -40.91 29.18 1.69
N LEU A 127 -39.78 28.95 1.03
CA LEU A 127 -38.78 27.96 1.42
C LEU A 127 -37.47 28.66 1.77
N ALA A 128 -37.05 28.55 3.03
CA ALA A 128 -35.75 29.02 3.50
C ALA A 128 -34.89 27.82 3.92
N ILE A 129 -33.65 27.78 3.43
CA ILE A 129 -32.69 26.71 3.76
C ILE A 129 -31.67 27.29 4.74
N ASP A 130 -31.52 26.62 5.87
CA ASP A 130 -30.52 26.97 6.86
C ASP A 130 -29.11 26.58 6.36
N PRO A 131 -28.20 27.55 6.11
CA PRO A 131 -26.85 27.29 5.60
C PRO A 131 -25.91 26.64 6.62
N THR A 132 -26.30 26.60 7.91
CA THR A 132 -25.55 25.86 8.94
C THR A 132 -25.85 24.37 8.85
N ARG A 133 -27.13 24.00 8.66
CA ARG A 133 -27.55 22.61 8.52
C ARG A 133 -27.27 22.04 7.13
N TYR A 134 -27.42 22.86 6.08
CA TYR A 134 -27.17 22.49 4.68
C TYR A 134 -26.13 23.45 4.07
N PRO A 135 -24.83 23.18 4.28
CA PRO A 135 -23.77 24.01 3.72
C PRO A 135 -23.88 24.18 2.20
N LEU A 136 -23.63 25.39 1.75
CA LEU A 136 -23.57 25.74 0.33
C LEU A 136 -22.11 25.95 -0.08
N LEU A 137 -21.72 25.37 -1.21
CA LEU A 137 -20.41 25.55 -1.84
C LEU A 137 -20.59 26.02 -3.29
N LYS A 138 -19.56 26.66 -3.86
CA LYS A 138 -19.54 27.02 -5.29
C LYS A 138 -18.72 26.01 -6.09
N ALA A 139 -19.32 25.45 -7.12
CA ALA A 139 -18.65 24.55 -8.05
C ALA A 139 -17.66 25.32 -8.96
N ALA A 140 -16.71 24.62 -9.58
CA ALA A 140 -15.73 25.20 -10.50
C ALA A 140 -16.39 25.79 -11.77
N ASP A 141 -17.56 25.29 -12.15
CA ASP A 141 -18.40 25.83 -13.24
C ASP A 141 -19.32 26.98 -12.80
N GLY A 142 -19.19 27.48 -11.56
CA GLY A 142 -19.97 28.59 -11.00
C GLY A 142 -21.33 28.21 -10.41
N ARG A 143 -21.74 26.94 -10.54
CA ARG A 143 -22.99 26.42 -9.97
C ARG A 143 -22.93 26.28 -8.45
N THR A 144 -24.07 26.05 -7.81
CA THR A 144 -24.15 25.93 -6.35
C THR A 144 -24.29 24.47 -5.95
N LEU A 145 -23.49 24.03 -4.99
CA LEU A 145 -23.56 22.71 -4.38
C LEU A 145 -24.21 22.84 -3.01
N LEU A 146 -25.22 22.03 -2.73
CA LEU A 146 -25.89 21.94 -1.43
C LEU A 146 -25.54 20.59 -0.79
N LEU A 147 -24.97 20.63 0.41
CA LEU A 147 -24.57 19.43 1.15
C LEU A 147 -25.70 18.98 2.10
N ASP A 148 -26.30 17.83 1.83
CA ASP A 148 -27.21 17.10 2.72
C ASP A 148 -26.52 15.82 3.24
N THR A 149 -25.46 16.01 4.04
CA THR A 149 -24.60 14.93 4.56
C THR A 149 -25.35 13.92 5.45
N GLY A 150 -26.52 14.29 5.96
CA GLY A 150 -27.37 13.44 6.80
C GLY A 150 -28.53 12.79 6.05
N GLY A 151 -28.71 13.06 4.75
CA GLY A 151 -29.88 12.58 3.99
C GLY A 151 -31.21 13.05 4.59
N THR A 152 -31.22 14.21 5.24
CA THR A 152 -32.35 14.71 6.02
C THR A 152 -33.29 15.59 5.21
N LEU A 153 -32.90 15.98 4.00
CA LEU A 153 -33.71 16.84 3.15
C LEU A 153 -34.90 16.04 2.59
N PRO A 154 -36.15 16.46 2.87
CA PRO A 154 -37.32 15.73 2.36
C PRO A 154 -37.34 15.69 0.83
N PRO A 155 -37.79 14.59 0.19
CA PRO A 155 -37.82 14.47 -1.26
C PRO A 155 -38.57 15.61 -1.96
N LEU A 156 -39.68 16.08 -1.38
CA LEU A 156 -40.45 17.22 -1.90
C LEU A 156 -39.61 18.49 -1.95
N VAL A 157 -38.82 18.78 -0.91
CA VAL A 157 -37.95 19.95 -0.84
C VAL A 157 -36.84 19.84 -1.89
N ARG A 158 -36.30 18.64 -2.12
CA ARG A 158 -35.30 18.38 -3.17
C ARG A 158 -35.81 18.78 -4.54
N THR A 159 -37.01 18.32 -4.90
CA THR A 159 -37.64 18.62 -6.18
C THR A 159 -37.91 20.11 -6.33
N LEU A 160 -38.44 20.77 -5.29
CA LEU A 160 -38.71 22.21 -5.33
C LEU A 160 -37.43 23.04 -5.54
N ILE A 161 -36.33 22.68 -4.90
CA ILE A 161 -35.04 23.36 -5.08
C ILE A 161 -34.56 23.20 -6.53
N GLN A 162 -34.60 21.97 -7.05
CA GLN A 162 -34.13 21.66 -8.41
C GLN A 162 -35.01 22.29 -9.51
N GLU A 163 -36.33 22.40 -9.27
CA GLU A 163 -37.26 23.06 -10.19
C GLU A 163 -37.07 24.59 -10.21
N LYS A 164 -36.84 25.20 -9.04
CA LYS A 164 -36.66 26.65 -8.93
C LYS A 164 -35.27 27.11 -9.38
N ASP A 165 -34.24 26.33 -9.07
CA ASP A 165 -32.87 26.60 -9.49
C ASP A 165 -32.19 25.29 -9.95
N PRO A 166 -32.25 24.95 -11.25
CA PRO A 166 -31.59 23.77 -11.78
C PRO A 166 -30.05 23.84 -11.71
N GLY A 167 -29.50 25.00 -11.34
CA GLY A 167 -28.08 25.19 -11.06
C GLY A 167 -27.65 24.65 -9.69
N ILE A 168 -28.58 24.22 -8.83
CA ILE A 168 -28.26 23.64 -7.52
C ILE A 168 -28.11 22.13 -7.61
N ARG A 169 -26.90 21.63 -7.30
CA ARG A 169 -26.59 20.20 -7.20
C ARG A 169 -26.60 19.78 -5.73
N ILE A 170 -27.39 18.76 -5.40
CA ILE A 170 -27.59 18.31 -4.00
C ILE A 170 -26.81 17.02 -3.75
N ILE A 171 -25.82 17.09 -2.87
CA ILE A 171 -24.95 15.97 -2.49
C ILE A 171 -25.48 15.34 -1.21
N THR A 172 -25.72 14.02 -1.23
CA THR A 172 -26.32 13.28 -0.11
C THR A 172 -25.38 12.29 0.56
N ALA A 173 -24.19 12.06 0.02
CA ALA A 173 -23.22 11.18 0.66
C ALA A 173 -22.85 11.66 2.07
N SER A 174 -22.69 10.68 2.97
CA SER A 174 -22.22 10.92 4.32
C SER A 174 -20.69 11.02 4.35
N PRO A 175 -20.10 12.01 5.05
CA PRO A 175 -18.66 12.11 5.26
C PRO A 175 -18.05 10.98 6.09
N ALA A 176 -18.87 10.09 6.68
CA ALA A 176 -18.39 8.87 7.33
C ALA A 176 -17.68 7.93 6.33
N ASP A 177 -18.19 7.86 5.10
CA ASP A 177 -17.49 7.23 3.97
C ASP A 177 -16.83 8.34 3.15
N GLY A 178 -15.63 8.75 3.59
CA GLY A 178 -14.91 9.87 3.03
C GLY A 178 -14.65 9.73 1.52
N ARG A 179 -14.37 8.51 1.03
CA ARG A 179 -14.10 8.28 -0.40
C ARG A 179 -15.37 8.47 -1.22
N ARG A 180 -16.49 7.88 -0.80
CA ARG A 180 -17.77 8.05 -1.50
C ARG A 180 -18.22 9.51 -1.48
N PHE A 181 -18.10 10.17 -0.33
CA PHE A 181 -18.43 11.59 -0.18
C PHE A 181 -17.62 12.47 -1.13
N LEU A 182 -16.30 12.29 -1.17
CA LEU A 182 -15.44 13.04 -2.10
C LEU A 182 -15.77 12.70 -3.55
N GLY A 183 -16.07 11.44 -3.88
CA GLY A 183 -16.49 11.05 -5.24
C GLY A 183 -17.74 11.80 -5.70
N GLU A 184 -18.81 11.82 -4.89
CA GLU A 184 -20.04 12.55 -5.22
C GLU A 184 -19.82 14.08 -5.28
N LEU A 185 -19.01 14.61 -4.37
CA LEU A 185 -18.66 16.03 -4.30
C LEU A 185 -17.85 16.48 -5.52
N LEU A 186 -16.83 15.72 -5.92
CA LEU A 186 -15.97 16.02 -7.05
C LEU A 186 -16.69 15.83 -8.39
N ALA A 187 -17.48 14.77 -8.54
CA ALA A 187 -18.31 14.56 -9.72
C ALA A 187 -19.32 15.69 -9.93
N SER A 188 -19.86 16.25 -8.83
CA SER A 188 -20.76 17.41 -8.86
C SER A 188 -20.03 18.76 -8.95
N GLY A 189 -18.70 18.77 -8.86
CA GLY A 189 -17.87 19.96 -8.74
C GLY A 189 -17.64 20.74 -10.03
N GLY A 190 -17.98 20.18 -11.19
CA GLY A 190 -17.84 20.87 -12.48
C GLY A 190 -16.40 21.10 -12.93
N PHE A 191 -15.46 20.24 -12.49
CA PHE A 191 -14.05 20.29 -12.89
C PHE A 191 -13.84 19.88 -14.35
N TYR A 192 -12.70 20.26 -14.92
CA TYR A 192 -12.33 19.85 -16.28
C TYR A 192 -12.12 18.33 -16.38
N SER A 193 -11.42 17.74 -15.39
CA SER A 193 -11.21 16.29 -15.32
C SER A 193 -11.12 15.82 -13.86
N VAL A 194 -11.75 14.68 -13.59
CA VAL A 194 -11.64 13.95 -12.32
C VAL A 194 -11.35 12.49 -12.65
N GLU A 195 -10.18 12.02 -12.26
CA GLU A 195 -9.77 10.62 -12.41
C GLU A 195 -9.81 9.93 -11.05
N GLU A 196 -10.42 8.76 -10.98
CA GLU A 196 -10.47 7.94 -9.77
C GLU A 196 -9.27 6.99 -9.69
N GLN A 197 -8.77 6.79 -8.47
CA GLN A 197 -7.64 5.91 -8.14
C GLN A 197 -6.37 6.15 -9.00
N PRO A 198 -5.96 7.41 -9.23
CA PRO A 198 -4.78 7.71 -10.03
C PRO A 198 -3.52 7.11 -9.42
N VAL A 199 -2.59 6.68 -10.28
CA VAL A 199 -1.24 6.29 -9.89
C VAL A 199 -0.24 7.20 -10.61
N MET A 200 0.39 8.09 -9.86
CA MET A 200 1.45 8.94 -10.35
C MET A 200 2.80 8.30 -10.09
N THR A 201 3.69 8.37 -11.08
CA THR A 201 5.04 7.80 -10.98
C THR A 201 6.06 8.90 -11.24
N PHE A 202 7.01 9.06 -10.32
CA PHE A 202 8.07 10.05 -10.35
C PHE A 202 9.43 9.36 -10.40
N GLY A 203 10.33 9.88 -11.23
CA GLY A 203 11.62 9.24 -11.49
C GLY A 203 11.50 7.98 -12.36
N LYS A 204 12.66 7.37 -12.65
CA LYS A 204 12.76 6.11 -13.40
C LYS A 204 13.39 5.02 -12.53
N ASP A 205 14.55 5.31 -11.96
CA ASP A 205 15.27 4.45 -11.01
C ASP A 205 16.29 5.34 -10.27
N PRO A 206 16.01 5.77 -9.03
CA PRO A 206 14.88 5.41 -8.18
C PRO A 206 13.51 5.86 -8.71
N GLN A 207 12.47 5.13 -8.32
CA GLN A 207 11.08 5.36 -8.69
C GLN A 207 10.19 5.53 -7.45
N LEU A 208 9.44 6.64 -7.42
CA LEU A 208 8.42 6.91 -6.42
C LEU A 208 7.04 6.78 -7.06
N LYS A 209 6.20 5.89 -6.54
CA LYS A 209 4.79 5.76 -6.94
C LYS A 209 3.92 6.38 -5.86
N VAL A 210 2.94 7.16 -6.25
CA VAL A 210 1.95 7.80 -5.37
C VAL A 210 0.55 7.49 -5.88
N ARG A 211 -0.29 6.95 -5.02
CA ARG A 211 -1.66 6.52 -5.29
C ARG A 211 -2.62 7.39 -4.50
N SER A 212 -3.50 8.09 -5.19
CA SER A 212 -4.53 8.90 -4.54
C SER A 212 -5.91 8.30 -4.77
N ASP A 213 -6.92 8.81 -4.08
CA ASP A 213 -8.30 8.42 -4.36
C ASP A 213 -8.82 9.15 -5.59
N PHE A 214 -8.42 10.41 -5.78
CA PHE A 214 -8.81 11.22 -6.93
C PHE A 214 -7.65 12.11 -7.43
N LYS A 215 -7.61 12.33 -8.75
CA LYS A 215 -6.81 13.38 -9.40
C LYS A 215 -7.78 14.37 -10.03
N VAL A 216 -7.62 15.65 -9.70
CA VAL A 216 -8.49 16.72 -10.18
C VAL A 216 -7.66 17.73 -10.97
N GLU A 217 -8.15 18.02 -12.16
CA GLU A 217 -7.66 19.09 -13.02
C GLU A 217 -8.76 20.14 -13.09
N GLN A 218 -8.49 21.33 -12.55
CA GLN A 218 -9.53 22.34 -12.35
C GLN A 218 -10.02 22.94 -13.67
N SER A 219 -9.09 23.32 -14.54
CA SER A 219 -9.37 23.96 -15.83
C SER A 219 -8.39 23.48 -16.91
N ALA A 220 -8.70 23.75 -18.18
CA ALA A 220 -7.77 23.50 -19.28
C ALA A 220 -6.43 24.24 -19.08
N GLU A 221 -6.45 25.43 -18.49
CA GLU A 221 -5.22 26.17 -18.16
C GLU A 221 -4.40 25.46 -17.08
N SER A 222 -5.05 24.85 -16.08
CA SER A 222 -4.38 24.07 -15.04
C SER A 222 -3.64 22.88 -15.63
N VAL A 223 -4.23 22.22 -16.64
CA VAL A 223 -3.55 21.15 -17.40
C VAL A 223 -2.32 21.69 -18.13
N MET A 224 -2.45 22.84 -18.79
CA MET A 224 -1.32 23.46 -19.50
C MET A 224 -0.19 23.92 -18.57
N ARG A 225 -0.51 24.30 -17.33
CA ARG A 225 0.46 24.71 -16.29
C ARG A 225 0.96 23.54 -15.43
N ASN A 226 0.51 22.31 -15.71
CA ASN A 226 0.81 21.12 -14.91
C ASN A 226 0.44 21.28 -13.42
N GLU A 227 -0.65 21.99 -13.14
CA GLU A 227 -1.20 22.17 -11.80
C GLU A 227 -2.23 21.08 -11.52
N VAL A 228 -1.73 19.95 -11.01
CA VAL A 228 -2.54 18.77 -10.71
C VAL A 228 -2.83 18.72 -9.22
N MET A 229 -4.08 18.45 -8.84
CA MET A 229 -4.45 18.21 -7.45
C MET A 229 -4.73 16.73 -7.20
N LEU A 230 -4.01 16.13 -6.26
CA LEU A 230 -4.31 14.80 -5.75
C LEU A 230 -5.11 14.93 -4.46
N ILE A 231 -6.14 14.11 -4.29
CA ILE A 231 -7.04 14.15 -3.15
C ILE A 231 -7.12 12.76 -2.52
N SER A 232 -6.74 12.66 -1.25
CA SER A 232 -6.85 11.42 -0.48
C SER A 232 -7.94 11.51 0.59
N ALA A 233 -8.78 10.49 0.62
CA ALA A 233 -9.80 10.29 1.64
C ALA A 233 -9.25 9.60 2.91
N ALA A 234 -7.95 9.32 2.95
CA ALA A 234 -7.33 8.59 4.05
C ALA A 234 -7.32 9.39 5.36
N ARG A 235 -7.47 8.67 6.48
CA ARG A 235 -7.34 9.24 7.84
C ARG A 235 -5.89 9.45 8.25
N GLN A 236 -4.99 8.67 7.67
CA GLN A 236 -3.55 8.83 7.85
C GLN A 236 -3.01 9.66 6.71
N GLY A 237 -2.36 10.77 7.07
CA GLY A 237 -1.80 11.69 6.12
C GLY A 237 -0.43 11.25 5.61
N TYR A 238 -0.08 11.78 4.45
CA TYR A 238 1.22 11.62 3.83
C TYR A 238 2.32 12.30 4.67
N PRO A 239 3.56 11.79 4.65
CA PRO A 239 4.71 12.47 5.25
C PRO A 239 4.89 13.87 4.67
N LEU A 240 5.24 14.86 5.51
CA LEU A 240 5.41 16.25 5.09
C LEU A 240 6.37 16.39 3.91
N ARG A 241 7.53 15.74 3.97
CA ARG A 241 8.53 15.79 2.89
C ARG A 241 8.00 15.23 1.58
N LEU A 242 7.10 14.26 1.61
CA LEU A 242 6.45 13.71 0.42
C LEU A 242 5.51 14.74 -0.20
N THR A 243 4.73 15.43 0.64
CA THR A 243 3.86 16.51 0.15
C THR A 243 4.66 17.69 -0.42
N GLU A 244 5.81 18.02 0.17
CA GLU A 244 6.72 19.05 -0.33
C GLU A 244 7.39 18.65 -1.65
N TYR A 245 7.82 17.39 -1.77
CA TYR A 245 8.36 16.84 -3.01
C TYR A 245 7.32 16.94 -4.14
N LEU A 246 6.09 16.47 -3.89
CA LEU A 246 5.00 16.55 -4.86
C LEU A 246 4.71 17.98 -5.29
N LYS A 247 4.69 18.91 -4.33
CA LYS A 247 4.50 20.34 -4.61
C LYS A 247 5.60 20.89 -5.52
N GLY A 248 6.85 20.48 -5.30
CA GLY A 248 7.99 20.82 -6.17
C GLY A 248 7.83 20.28 -7.60
N GLN A 249 7.09 19.18 -7.79
CA GLN A 249 6.77 18.59 -9.10
C GLN A 249 5.48 19.18 -9.73
N GLY A 250 4.89 20.23 -9.15
CA GLY A 250 3.63 20.83 -9.62
C GLY A 250 2.36 20.14 -9.13
N VAL A 251 2.48 19.14 -8.25
CA VAL A 251 1.35 18.35 -7.73
C VAL A 251 1.00 18.79 -6.33
N LYS A 252 -0.23 19.26 -6.11
CA LYS A 252 -0.74 19.62 -4.78
C LYS A 252 -1.51 18.43 -4.20
N LEU A 253 -1.12 17.97 -3.02
CA LEU A 253 -1.87 16.94 -2.28
C LEU A 253 -2.84 17.60 -1.29
N LEU A 254 -4.10 17.18 -1.30
CA LEU A 254 -5.14 17.61 -0.38
C LEU A 254 -5.69 16.41 0.40
N GLU A 255 -5.72 16.55 1.72
CA GLU A 255 -6.02 15.46 2.64
C GLU A 255 -7.10 15.91 3.65
N PRO A 256 -8.36 16.05 3.21
CA PRO A 256 -9.43 16.64 4.02
C PRO A 256 -9.78 15.85 5.28
N PHE A 257 -9.36 14.59 5.42
CA PHE A 257 -9.69 13.74 6.57
C PHE A 257 -8.45 13.25 7.33
N ALA A 258 -7.25 13.71 6.96
CA ALA A 258 -6.03 13.31 7.64
C ALA A 258 -5.96 13.95 9.03
N GLU A 259 -5.85 13.12 10.06
CA GLU A 259 -5.77 13.55 11.46
C GLU A 259 -4.34 13.48 12.00
N GLN A 260 -3.51 12.60 11.42
CA GLN A 260 -2.12 12.39 11.83
C GLN A 260 -1.23 12.28 10.59
N SER A 261 -0.14 13.04 10.61
CA SER A 261 0.95 12.87 9.65
C SER A 261 1.77 11.64 10.04
N ALA A 262 2.27 10.89 9.05
CA ALA A 262 3.24 9.84 9.30
C ALA A 262 4.48 10.40 10.02
N SER A 263 4.85 9.80 11.16
CA SER A 263 6.03 10.19 11.93
C SER A 263 7.31 9.53 11.36
N PRO A 264 8.47 10.21 11.44
CA PRO A 264 9.73 9.63 11.00
C PRO A 264 10.07 8.34 11.76
N VAL A 265 10.61 7.37 11.03
CA VAL A 265 11.09 6.09 11.56
C VAL A 265 12.56 6.23 11.99
N PRO A 266 13.00 5.59 13.09
CA PRO A 266 14.40 5.59 13.47
C PRO A 266 15.33 5.12 12.35
N LEU A 267 16.46 5.81 12.17
CA LEU A 267 17.49 5.44 11.20
C LEU A 267 18.07 4.08 11.56
N ARG A 268 17.86 3.10 10.68
CA ARG A 268 18.41 1.74 10.80
C ARG A 268 19.01 1.26 9.48
N HIS A 269 18.49 1.75 8.36
CA HIS A 269 18.86 1.30 7.04
C HIS A 269 19.86 2.26 6.41
N ARG A 270 20.66 1.77 5.46
CA ARG A 270 21.62 2.59 4.71
C ARG A 270 21.42 2.38 3.22
N VAL A 271 21.52 3.46 2.46
CA VAL A 271 21.66 3.41 1.00
C VAL A 271 23.03 3.92 0.64
N VAL A 272 23.87 3.08 0.05
CA VAL A 272 25.23 3.44 -0.35
C VAL A 272 25.29 3.50 -1.87
N ARG A 273 25.52 4.69 -2.40
CA ARG A 273 25.71 4.90 -3.83
C ARG A 273 27.16 4.66 -4.22
N THR A 274 27.37 3.87 -5.26
CA THR A 274 28.67 3.59 -5.88
C THR A 274 28.69 4.21 -7.27
N ALA A 275 29.27 5.40 -7.42
CA ALA A 275 29.26 6.13 -8.69
C ALA A 275 30.49 5.87 -9.59
N SER A 276 31.41 4.99 -9.18
CA SER A 276 32.67 4.79 -9.92
C SER A 276 32.53 3.86 -11.12
N HIS A 277 33.18 4.23 -12.22
CA HIS A 277 33.36 3.40 -13.40
C HIS A 277 34.61 2.51 -13.32
N ASP A 278 35.46 2.68 -12.30
CA ASP A 278 36.64 1.85 -12.09
C ASP A 278 36.29 0.64 -11.20
N PRO A 279 36.37 -0.61 -11.72
CA PRO A 279 36.07 -1.82 -10.95
C PRO A 279 36.85 -1.91 -9.63
N ALA A 280 38.08 -1.39 -9.58
CA ALA A 280 38.89 -1.42 -8.37
C ALA A 280 38.32 -0.52 -7.26
N GLN A 281 37.82 0.66 -7.62
CA GLN A 281 37.17 1.58 -6.69
C GLN A 281 35.81 1.05 -6.24
N VAL A 282 35.06 0.41 -7.13
CA VAL A 282 33.82 -0.28 -6.78
C VAL A 282 34.09 -1.35 -5.70
N ILE A 283 35.13 -2.17 -5.88
CA ILE A 283 35.53 -3.16 -4.87
C ILE A 283 35.92 -2.51 -3.55
N ASP A 284 36.72 -1.45 -3.57
CA ASP A 284 37.11 -0.74 -2.33
C ASP A 284 35.88 -0.28 -1.54
N LEU A 285 34.92 0.34 -2.23
CA LEU A 285 33.71 0.84 -1.61
C LEU A 285 32.82 -0.30 -1.07
N LEU A 286 32.70 -1.40 -1.82
CA LEU A 286 31.95 -2.58 -1.38
C LEU A 286 32.59 -3.20 -0.13
N LEU A 287 33.91 -3.37 -0.13
CA LEU A 287 34.65 -3.94 1.01
C LEU A 287 34.54 -3.06 2.25
N GLU A 288 34.65 -1.73 2.09
CA GLU A 288 34.46 -0.79 3.18
C GLU A 288 33.03 -0.83 3.73
N THR A 289 32.02 -0.88 2.84
CA THR A 289 30.61 -0.98 3.23
C THR A 289 30.32 -2.28 3.99
N LEU A 290 30.99 -3.37 3.60
CA LEU A 290 30.93 -4.68 4.23
C LEU A 290 31.82 -4.82 5.49
N ALA A 291 32.49 -3.74 5.90
CA ALA A 291 33.48 -3.72 6.99
C ALA A 291 34.55 -4.82 6.86
N ALA A 292 34.98 -5.12 5.63
CA ALA A 292 36.01 -6.10 5.31
C ALA A 292 37.35 -5.38 5.07
N PRO A 293 38.27 -5.34 6.05
CA PRO A 293 39.56 -4.68 5.88
C PRO A 293 40.39 -5.39 4.81
N ALA A 294 40.86 -4.64 3.82
CA ALA A 294 41.58 -5.18 2.68
C ALA A 294 42.96 -4.55 2.52
N GLU A 295 43.95 -5.40 2.27
CA GLU A 295 45.30 -5.02 1.88
C GLU A 295 45.35 -4.79 0.36
N ARG A 296 45.92 -3.66 -0.06
CA ARG A 296 46.08 -3.33 -1.49
C ARG A 296 47.40 -3.86 -2.03
N ASN A 297 47.39 -4.33 -3.28
CA ASN A 297 48.60 -4.73 -4.02
C ASN A 297 49.45 -5.79 -3.31
N LYS A 298 48.81 -6.73 -2.62
CA LYS A 298 49.49 -7.80 -1.89
C LYS A 298 50.03 -8.86 -2.85
N ARG A 299 51.24 -9.34 -2.63
CA ARG A 299 51.75 -10.55 -3.29
C ARG A 299 51.40 -11.77 -2.46
N VAL A 300 50.49 -12.59 -2.96
CA VAL A 300 50.02 -13.82 -2.30
C VAL A 300 50.93 -14.97 -2.70
N GLU A 301 51.61 -15.53 -1.70
CA GLU A 301 52.58 -16.60 -1.91
C GLU A 301 51.88 -17.92 -2.26
N LEU A 302 52.18 -18.45 -3.44
CA LEU A 302 51.77 -19.78 -3.88
C LEU A 302 52.80 -20.83 -3.48
N PHE A 303 54.09 -20.60 -3.64
CA PHE A 303 55.12 -21.54 -3.23
C PHE A 303 56.27 -20.80 -2.57
N LYS A 304 56.73 -21.36 -1.44
CA LYS A 304 57.87 -20.83 -0.72
C LYS A 304 59.14 -21.48 -1.23
N THR A 305 60.14 -20.67 -1.55
CA THR A 305 61.46 -21.17 -1.97
C THR A 305 62.06 -22.12 -0.92
N ALA A 306 61.80 -21.87 0.37
CA ALA A 306 62.28 -22.70 1.47
C ALA A 306 61.66 -24.11 1.51
N GLU A 307 60.47 -24.30 0.94
CA GLU A 307 59.73 -25.58 1.00
C GLU A 307 59.88 -26.38 -0.30
N SER A 308 59.86 -25.71 -1.45
CA SER A 308 59.83 -26.37 -2.77
C SER A 308 61.06 -26.08 -3.64
N GLY A 309 62.00 -25.25 -3.17
CA GLY A 309 63.09 -24.70 -3.98
C GLY A 309 62.64 -23.66 -5.01
N ILE A 310 61.33 -23.40 -5.14
CA ILE A 310 60.73 -22.49 -6.12
C ILE A 310 59.86 -21.46 -5.40
N GLY A 311 60.18 -20.18 -5.58
CA GLY A 311 59.36 -19.07 -5.09
C GLY A 311 58.35 -18.65 -6.14
N LEU A 312 57.05 -18.77 -5.84
CA LEU A 312 55.98 -18.28 -6.72
C LEU A 312 54.99 -17.45 -5.91
N SER A 313 54.69 -16.24 -6.37
CA SER A 313 53.69 -15.37 -5.76
C SER A 313 52.83 -14.73 -6.84
N VAL A 314 51.55 -14.54 -6.53
CA VAL A 314 50.56 -13.92 -7.42
C VAL A 314 50.27 -12.51 -6.92
N ALA A 315 50.30 -11.53 -7.82
CA ALA A 315 49.88 -10.17 -7.49
C ALA A 315 48.34 -10.12 -7.35
N ALA A 316 47.87 -9.66 -6.20
CA ALA A 316 46.46 -9.42 -5.91
C ALA A 316 46.22 -7.91 -5.82
N GLU A 317 45.18 -7.40 -6.47
CA GLU A 317 44.77 -6.01 -6.30
C GLU A 317 44.26 -5.78 -4.88
N ARG A 318 43.43 -6.69 -4.36
CA ARG A 318 42.97 -6.69 -2.96
C ARG A 318 43.11 -8.07 -2.35
N TYR A 319 43.53 -8.09 -1.10
CA TYR A 319 43.54 -9.27 -0.25
C TYR A 319 42.77 -8.98 1.03
N PHE A 320 41.87 -9.86 1.44
CA PHE A 320 41.18 -9.73 2.72
C PHE A 320 40.80 -11.09 3.30
N GLU A 321 40.57 -11.12 4.61
CA GLU A 321 40.10 -12.30 5.31
C GLU A 321 38.75 -12.00 5.98
N ARG A 322 37.80 -12.92 5.84
CA ARG A 322 36.48 -12.80 6.48
C ARG A 322 35.94 -14.17 6.81
N GLY A 323 35.47 -14.36 8.05
CA GLY A 323 34.89 -15.63 8.49
C GLY A 323 35.84 -16.83 8.33
N GLY A 324 37.14 -16.64 8.59
CA GLY A 324 38.16 -17.68 8.45
C GLY A 324 38.51 -18.05 7.01
N ARG A 325 38.00 -17.30 6.02
CA ARG A 325 38.25 -17.54 4.59
C ARG A 325 39.09 -16.40 4.02
N ARG A 326 39.98 -16.74 3.09
CA ARG A 326 40.92 -15.81 2.45
C ARG A 326 40.43 -15.48 1.05
N TYR A 327 40.37 -14.20 0.73
CA TYR A 327 39.84 -13.69 -0.53
C TYR A 327 40.93 -12.93 -1.28
N VAL A 328 40.95 -13.13 -2.60
CA VAL A 328 41.88 -12.46 -3.51
C VAL A 328 41.06 -11.82 -4.62
N VAL A 329 41.19 -10.52 -4.79
CA VAL A 329 40.64 -9.79 -5.94
C VAL A 329 41.79 -9.52 -6.89
N ALA A 330 41.63 -9.92 -8.16
CA ALA A 330 42.64 -9.73 -9.19
C ALA A 330 41.98 -9.34 -10.51
N ARG A 331 42.71 -8.58 -11.33
CA ARG A 331 42.28 -8.20 -12.67
C ARG A 331 42.75 -9.21 -13.70
N PHE A 332 41.88 -9.55 -14.65
CA PHE A 332 42.22 -10.40 -15.77
C PHE A 332 42.38 -9.56 -17.03
N THR A 333 43.55 -9.70 -17.67
CA THR A 333 43.94 -8.96 -18.88
C THR A 333 43.94 -9.84 -20.13
N GLY A 334 43.43 -11.08 -20.04
CA GLY A 334 43.40 -12.03 -21.15
C GLY A 334 44.54 -13.05 -21.17
N ASP A 335 45.52 -12.94 -20.28
CA ASP A 335 46.67 -13.86 -20.21
C ASP A 335 46.29 -15.25 -19.62
N PRO A 336 46.42 -16.35 -20.37
CA PRO A 336 46.12 -17.70 -19.89
C PRO A 336 46.95 -18.15 -18.69
N ILE A 337 48.18 -17.64 -18.54
CA ILE A 337 49.05 -17.97 -17.39
C ILE A 337 48.42 -17.43 -16.11
N THR A 338 47.96 -16.18 -16.15
CA THR A 338 47.26 -15.53 -15.03
C THR A 338 46.02 -16.33 -14.58
N TYR A 339 45.24 -16.88 -15.51
CA TYR A 339 44.09 -17.75 -15.17
C TYR A 339 44.53 -19.04 -14.47
N THR A 340 45.64 -19.65 -14.90
CA THR A 340 46.19 -20.85 -14.26
C THR A 340 46.67 -20.55 -12.83
N LEU A 341 47.30 -19.40 -12.62
CA LEU A 341 47.72 -18.94 -11.29
C LEU A 341 46.52 -18.73 -10.35
N PHE A 342 45.40 -18.21 -10.86
CA PHE A 342 44.17 -18.08 -10.07
C PHE A 342 43.58 -19.43 -9.68
N ARG A 343 43.61 -20.43 -10.57
CA ARG A 343 43.18 -21.80 -10.22
C ARG A 343 44.07 -22.43 -9.15
N LEU A 344 45.38 -22.18 -9.18
CA LEU A 344 46.30 -22.64 -8.13
C LEU A 344 46.04 -21.94 -6.78
N LEU A 345 45.62 -20.67 -6.78
CA LEU A 345 45.17 -20.01 -5.55
C LEU A 345 43.89 -20.67 -5.01
N GLU A 346 42.94 -21.01 -5.87
CA GLU A 346 41.72 -21.72 -5.48
C GLU A 346 42.03 -23.09 -4.85
N THR A 347 42.98 -23.86 -5.39
CA THR A 347 43.39 -25.16 -4.80
C THR A 347 44.07 -25.01 -3.44
N LYS A 348 44.68 -23.86 -3.15
CA LYS A 348 45.22 -23.51 -1.83
C LYS A 348 44.17 -22.95 -0.86
N GLY A 349 42.89 -22.94 -1.26
CA GLY A 349 41.78 -22.50 -0.42
C GLY A 349 41.55 -20.98 -0.40
N TYR A 350 42.13 -20.23 -1.34
CA TYR A 350 41.76 -18.83 -1.55
C TYR A 350 40.49 -18.74 -2.40
N ARG A 351 39.64 -17.75 -2.13
CA ARG A 351 38.49 -17.42 -2.95
C ARG A 351 38.87 -16.29 -3.89
N VAL A 352 39.00 -16.59 -5.17
CA VAL A 352 39.45 -15.62 -6.18
C VAL A 352 38.25 -14.93 -6.83
N VAL A 353 38.26 -13.59 -6.82
CA VAL A 353 37.34 -12.69 -7.51
C VAL A 353 38.09 -12.09 -8.68
N ILE A 354 37.68 -12.43 -9.90
CA ILE A 354 38.35 -11.98 -11.13
C ILE A 354 37.58 -10.80 -11.73
N LEU A 355 38.22 -9.64 -11.78
CA LEU A 355 37.66 -8.42 -12.39
C LEU A 355 38.12 -8.29 -13.84
N GLU A 356 37.22 -7.82 -14.70
CA GLU A 356 37.49 -7.48 -16.08
C GLU A 356 37.42 -5.96 -16.28
N PRO A 357 38.16 -5.39 -17.27
CA PRO A 357 38.19 -3.95 -17.49
C PRO A 357 36.83 -3.29 -17.76
N HIS A 358 35.87 -4.07 -18.27
CA HIS A 358 34.53 -3.61 -18.64
C HIS A 358 33.44 -4.09 -17.66
N ASP A 359 33.83 -4.64 -16.51
CA ASP A 359 32.86 -5.05 -15.50
C ASP A 359 32.08 -3.82 -14.98
N SER A 360 30.76 -3.88 -15.10
CA SER A 360 29.85 -2.90 -14.51
C SER A 360 29.76 -3.07 -12.99
N PHE A 361 29.23 -2.05 -12.28
CA PHE A 361 28.91 -2.16 -10.85
C PHE A 361 28.18 -3.47 -10.50
N ASN A 362 27.13 -3.81 -11.26
CA ASN A 362 26.36 -5.04 -11.04
C ASN A 362 27.26 -6.29 -11.16
N THR A 363 28.12 -6.34 -12.18
CA THR A 363 29.02 -7.47 -12.40
C THR A 363 30.05 -7.60 -11.27
N VAL A 364 30.69 -6.48 -10.89
CA VAL A 364 31.69 -6.45 -9.81
C VAL A 364 31.07 -6.87 -8.48
N ALA A 365 29.94 -6.26 -8.10
CA ALA A 365 29.24 -6.58 -6.87
C ALA A 365 28.73 -8.02 -6.85
N SER A 366 28.16 -8.52 -7.95
CA SER A 366 27.74 -9.92 -8.08
C SER A 366 28.91 -10.88 -7.89
N LYS A 367 30.06 -10.62 -8.54
CA LYS A 367 31.27 -11.45 -8.42
C LYS A 367 31.80 -11.45 -6.98
N LEU A 368 31.85 -10.30 -6.31
CA LEU A 368 32.33 -10.21 -4.93
C LEU A 368 31.36 -10.89 -3.95
N LEU A 369 30.09 -10.50 -3.95
CA LEU A 369 29.09 -10.95 -2.98
C LEU A 369 28.83 -12.45 -3.10
N SER A 370 28.74 -12.98 -4.32
CA SER A 370 28.59 -14.43 -4.54
C SER A 370 29.78 -15.22 -4.01
N ARG A 371 31.02 -14.73 -4.22
CA ARG A 371 32.22 -15.40 -3.72
C ARG A 371 32.32 -15.36 -2.20
N MET A 372 31.77 -14.31 -1.58
CA MET A 372 31.61 -14.18 -0.13
C MET A 372 30.48 -15.03 0.45
N ASP A 373 29.75 -15.78 -0.39
CA ASP A 373 28.54 -16.55 -0.03
C ASP A 373 27.47 -15.66 0.63
N LEU A 374 27.38 -14.39 0.24
CA LEU A 374 26.35 -13.46 0.72
C LEU A 374 25.12 -13.56 -0.22
N PRO A 375 23.95 -13.98 0.30
CA PRO A 375 22.74 -14.11 -0.50
C PRO A 375 22.29 -12.72 -0.96
N SER A 376 22.53 -12.40 -2.23
CA SER A 376 22.21 -11.09 -2.78
C SER A 376 21.96 -11.21 -4.28
N ARG A 377 21.09 -10.34 -4.79
CA ARG A 377 20.76 -10.27 -6.20
C ARG A 377 20.55 -8.81 -6.58
N TYR A 378 21.04 -8.45 -7.76
CA TYR A 378 20.70 -7.18 -8.38
C TYR A 378 19.25 -7.24 -8.86
N SER A 379 18.37 -6.46 -8.22
CA SER A 379 16.97 -6.34 -8.59
C SER A 379 16.42 -5.00 -8.13
N THR A 380 15.18 -4.70 -8.52
CA THR A 380 14.41 -3.61 -7.94
C THR A 380 13.94 -4.02 -6.56
N HIS A 381 14.25 -3.20 -5.55
CA HIS A 381 13.87 -3.41 -4.16
C HIS A 381 12.96 -2.28 -3.71
N GLN A 382 11.90 -2.63 -3.00
CA GLN A 382 10.98 -1.66 -2.39
C GLN A 382 11.55 -1.23 -1.04
N LEU A 383 12.02 0.01 -0.94
CA LEU A 383 12.63 0.54 0.29
C LEU A 383 11.60 1.09 1.26
N MET A 384 10.52 1.66 0.72
CA MET A 384 9.49 2.35 1.49
C MET A 384 8.12 2.00 0.94
N THR A 385 7.16 1.84 1.84
CA THR A 385 5.74 1.65 1.53
C THR A 385 4.90 2.46 2.49
N GLY A 386 4.01 3.28 1.95
CA GLY A 386 3.02 4.00 2.73
C GLY A 386 1.91 3.08 3.25
N PRO A 387 1.19 3.52 4.29
CA PRO A 387 -0.01 2.83 4.78
C PRO A 387 -0.99 2.55 3.64
N GLY A 388 -1.54 1.33 3.60
CA GLY A 388 -2.49 0.94 2.55
C GLY A 388 -1.93 0.98 1.11
N GLY A 389 -0.61 1.07 0.93
CA GLY A 389 0.03 1.15 -0.38
C GLY A 389 -0.14 2.51 -1.08
N GLN A 390 -0.48 3.57 -0.33
CA GLN A 390 -0.67 4.93 -0.85
C GLN A 390 0.57 5.49 -1.56
N TYR A 391 1.76 5.08 -1.16
CA TYR A 391 2.97 5.41 -1.88
C TYR A 391 3.98 4.28 -1.77
N SER A 392 4.89 4.17 -2.73
CA SER A 392 6.02 3.26 -2.65
C SER A 392 7.27 3.89 -3.25
N PHE A 393 8.42 3.56 -2.68
CA PHE A 393 9.72 3.91 -3.24
C PHE A 393 10.48 2.64 -3.58
N GLU A 394 10.87 2.54 -4.84
CA GLU A 394 11.56 1.39 -5.40
C GLU A 394 12.88 1.85 -6.03
N MET A 395 13.93 1.05 -5.90
CA MET A 395 15.19 1.30 -6.59
C MET A 395 15.97 0.03 -6.88
N SER A 396 16.76 0.07 -7.95
CA SER A 396 17.60 -1.05 -8.35
C SER A 396 18.92 -1.09 -7.58
N GLY A 397 19.34 -2.30 -7.23
CA GLY A 397 20.59 -2.51 -6.50
C GLY A 397 20.66 -3.88 -5.83
N PHE A 398 21.64 -4.05 -4.94
CA PHE A 398 21.74 -5.21 -4.06
C PHE A 398 21.25 -4.84 -2.67
N MET A 399 20.28 -5.59 -2.17
CA MET A 399 19.85 -5.51 -0.77
C MET A 399 20.65 -6.50 0.06
N LEU A 400 21.33 -6.00 1.08
CA LEU A 400 22.06 -6.80 2.06
C LEU A 400 21.35 -6.71 3.42
N GLU A 401 20.55 -7.73 3.73
CA GLU A 401 19.80 -7.80 4.98
C GLU A 401 20.73 -8.09 6.18
N ASN A 402 20.44 -7.48 7.32
CA ASN A 402 21.14 -7.70 8.60
C ASN A 402 22.67 -7.49 8.54
N THR A 403 23.15 -6.63 7.65
CA THR A 403 24.58 -6.33 7.50
C THR A 403 25.01 -5.04 8.17
N ALA A 404 24.06 -4.18 8.57
CA ALA A 404 24.36 -3.02 9.40
C ALA A 404 24.56 -3.44 10.87
N SER A 405 25.42 -2.71 11.59
CA SER A 405 25.81 -2.99 12.98
C SER A 405 24.65 -2.96 13.98
N ASP A 406 23.51 -2.39 13.59
CA ASP A 406 22.26 -2.25 14.35
C ASP A 406 21.15 -3.19 13.87
N GLY A 407 21.45 -4.12 12.96
CA GLY A 407 20.48 -5.07 12.39
C GLY A 407 19.65 -4.51 11.24
N GLY A 408 19.99 -3.33 10.71
CA GLY A 408 19.35 -2.80 9.51
C GLY A 408 19.86 -3.39 8.19
N SER A 409 19.20 -3.00 7.10
CA SER A 409 19.57 -3.40 5.75
C SER A 409 20.45 -2.35 5.05
N VAL A 410 21.35 -2.82 4.21
CA VAL A 410 22.21 -1.96 3.38
C VAL A 410 21.84 -2.17 1.91
N MET A 411 21.37 -1.11 1.27
CA MET A 411 21.08 -1.07 -0.17
C MET A 411 22.28 -0.49 -0.91
N LEU A 412 22.90 -1.31 -1.77
CA LEU A 412 24.01 -0.91 -2.64
C LEU A 412 23.47 -0.59 -4.04
N THR A 413 23.74 0.60 -4.56
CA THR A 413 23.25 1.01 -5.89
C THR A 413 24.25 1.87 -6.65
N ASP A 414 24.22 1.82 -7.98
CA ASP A 414 24.92 2.77 -8.87
C ASP A 414 24.05 3.97 -9.26
N ARG A 415 22.77 3.95 -8.87
CA ARG A 415 21.78 4.94 -9.30
C ARG A 415 21.91 6.25 -8.53
N PRO A 416 21.85 7.41 -9.22
CA PRO A 416 21.78 8.70 -8.56
C PRO A 416 20.44 8.85 -7.82
N ILE A 417 20.46 9.50 -6.66
CA ILE A 417 19.25 9.80 -5.88
C ILE A 417 19.14 11.31 -5.76
N GLU A 418 18.02 11.88 -6.22
CA GLU A 418 17.73 13.30 -6.09
C GLU A 418 17.69 13.72 -4.61
N SER A 419 18.14 14.94 -4.29
CA SER A 419 18.21 15.42 -2.90
C SER A 419 16.88 15.28 -2.16
N ALA A 420 15.77 15.69 -2.79
CA ALA A 420 14.45 15.60 -2.19
C ALA A 420 14.03 14.14 -1.91
N MET A 421 14.41 13.18 -2.78
CA MET A 421 14.16 11.75 -2.53
C MET A 421 15.01 11.18 -1.39
N ARG A 422 16.22 11.73 -1.13
CA ARG A 422 17.03 11.33 0.03
C ARG A 422 16.38 11.73 1.34
N GLU A 423 15.81 12.94 1.37
CA GLU A 423 15.09 13.43 2.53
C GLU A 423 13.84 12.58 2.81
N LEU A 424 13.16 12.06 1.77
CA LEU A 424 12.06 11.09 1.93
C LEU A 424 12.52 9.77 2.54
N LEU A 425 13.64 9.24 2.05
CA LEU A 425 14.25 8.02 2.56
C LEU A 425 14.67 8.18 4.03
N TYR A 426 15.17 9.35 4.40
CA TYR A 426 15.53 9.68 5.79
C TYR A 426 14.35 9.53 6.75
N ASP A 427 13.18 10.07 6.40
CA ASP A 427 11.97 9.93 7.21
C ASP A 427 11.52 8.47 7.36
N HIS A 428 11.96 7.57 6.47
CA HIS A 428 11.64 6.14 6.50
C HIS A 428 12.81 5.29 7.02
N GLY A 429 13.74 5.89 7.76
CA GLY A 429 14.79 5.18 8.47
C GLY A 429 16.01 4.84 7.62
N TYR A 430 16.16 5.42 6.42
CA TYR A 430 17.31 5.21 5.54
C TYR A 430 18.27 6.40 5.56
N GLN A 431 19.54 6.13 5.84
CA GLN A 431 20.62 7.10 5.66
C GLN A 431 21.28 6.91 4.28
N VAL A 432 21.20 7.93 3.43
CA VAL A 432 21.85 7.93 2.11
C VAL A 432 23.30 8.40 2.24
N GLN A 433 24.23 7.62 1.71
CA GLN A 433 25.67 7.92 1.65
C GLN A 433 26.13 7.97 0.20
N GLU A 434 26.64 9.11 -0.23
CA GLU A 434 27.32 9.24 -1.52
C GLU A 434 28.82 9.11 -1.31
N ARG A 435 29.44 8.26 -2.12
CA ARG A 435 30.87 7.96 -2.05
C ARG A 435 31.48 7.86 -3.43
#